data_AF-A0AAV5IGA7-F1
#
_entry.id   AF-A0AAV5IGA7-F1
#
_cell.length_a   1.000
_cell.length_b   1.000
_cell.length_c   1.000
_cell.angle_alpha   90.00
_cell.angle_beta   90.00
_cell.angle_gamma   90.00
#
_symmetry.space_group_name_H-M   'P 1'
#
loop_
_entity.id
_entity.type
_entity.pdbx_description
1 polymer ?
#
loop_
_entity_poly.entity_id
_entity_poly.type
_entity_poly.pdbx_seq_one_letter_code
_entity_poly.pdbx_strand_id
1 'polypeptide(L)'
;MFFFVGEEERPVPTHKIILQASGKFRLCSSDDESDEDVIQLQDVACPILHALLQYISESQLGSLWALSTQFEPHSWAVFPFGIPINVQSLQQLYLTSEYSDISVYVEGYGFIPQSHKIILSLYSVPFAKTFTNGMCESNSSDVCLRDESPKALKAVLEFMYSGGLRIEDTMDFGTLLLQLLLLSDKYGITLLHQGCCKMLLECLSEDSVCPIPQVVSSIPSCKLVEETCERQFAMRFNYYTTASLGFILLDEATFRSIIQVVDELMMNSTPEHLFKERVQLVNDLLPSVHFPLLPSPLLKKLENTNLSRQISAFGKLVSLPSSSKNMYLLGKRV
;
A
#
# COMPACT_ATOMS: atom_id res chain seq x y z
N MET A 1 22.59 11.58 23.28
CA MET A 1 22.69 10.66 24.43
C MET A 1 23.78 9.64 24.23
N PHE A 2 24.61 9.45 25.25
CA PHE A 2 25.76 8.56 25.28
C PHE A 2 25.72 7.68 26.52
N PHE A 3 26.08 6.40 26.37
CA PHE A 3 26.50 5.60 27.51
C PHE A 3 28.00 5.77 27.70
N PHE A 4 28.43 5.97 28.94
CA PHE A 4 29.83 5.89 29.32
C PHE A 4 30.05 4.55 30.03
N VAL A 5 30.97 3.74 29.48
CA VAL A 5 31.07 2.31 29.81
C VAL A 5 32.49 1.92 30.23
N GLY A 6 32.60 1.30 31.41
CA GLY A 6 33.87 0.86 32.00
C GLY A 6 34.69 2.01 32.59
N GLU A 7 35.83 1.67 33.21
CA GLU A 7 36.73 2.64 33.87
C GLU A 7 37.35 3.67 32.90
N GLU A 8 37.35 3.39 31.60
CA GLU A 8 37.89 4.28 30.55
C GLU A 8 36.86 5.28 30.00
N GLU A 9 35.62 5.32 30.51
CA GLU A 9 34.60 6.31 30.13
C GLU A 9 34.45 6.46 28.59
N ARG A 10 34.31 5.34 27.87
CA ARG A 10 34.12 5.40 26.41
C ARG A 10 32.67 5.77 26.06
N PRO A 11 32.42 6.84 25.26
CA PRO A 11 31.08 7.23 24.87
C PRO A 11 30.53 6.31 23.77
N VAL A 12 29.36 5.72 24.01
CA VAL A 12 28.61 4.91 23.04
C VAL A 12 27.31 5.65 22.68
N PRO A 13 27.14 6.13 21.44
CA PRO A 13 25.95 6.86 21.04
C PRO A 13 24.73 5.95 21.04
N THR A 14 23.61 6.44 21.59
CA THR A 14 22.35 5.71 21.60
C THR A 14 21.16 6.64 21.39
N HIS A 15 20.07 6.08 20.88
CA HIS A 15 18.83 6.82 20.62
C HIS A 15 17.87 6.69 21.80
N LYS A 16 17.54 7.82 22.46
CA LYS A 16 16.63 7.89 23.62
C LYS A 16 15.32 7.13 23.39
N ILE A 17 14.73 7.31 22.21
CA ILE A 17 13.49 6.63 21.80
C ILE A 17 13.62 5.10 21.73
N ILE A 18 14.72 4.57 21.19
CA ILE A 18 14.92 3.12 21.09
C ILE A 18 15.09 2.53 22.49
N LEU A 19 15.86 3.18 23.36
CA LEU A 19 16.04 2.73 24.74
C LEU A 19 14.71 2.74 25.50
N GLN A 20 13.99 3.86 25.48
CA GLN A 20 12.71 4.01 26.17
C GLN A 20 11.66 3.01 25.66
N ALA A 21 11.70 2.67 24.37
CA ALA A 21 10.79 1.69 23.79
C ALA A 21 11.24 0.24 24.01
N SER A 22 12.53 -0.05 24.19
CA SER A 22 13.07 -1.39 24.42
C SER A 22 13.14 -1.80 25.91
N GLY A 23 12.93 -0.88 26.85
CA GLY A 23 12.93 -1.21 28.27
C GLY A 23 12.69 -0.03 29.21
N LYS A 24 12.64 -0.31 30.52
CA LYS A 24 12.50 0.73 31.55
C LYS A 24 13.87 1.36 31.85
N PHE A 25 14.37 2.18 30.93
CA PHE A 25 15.50 3.06 31.19
C PHE A 25 14.98 4.33 31.87
N ARG A 26 15.58 4.75 32.99
CA ARG A 26 15.23 6.04 33.61
C ARG A 26 15.94 7.14 32.84
N LEU A 27 15.29 7.67 31.82
CA LEU A 27 15.68 8.91 31.16
C LEU A 27 15.04 10.04 31.95
N CYS A 28 15.81 10.72 32.81
CA CYS A 28 15.26 11.83 33.61
C CYS A 28 14.71 12.93 32.70
N SER A 29 13.49 13.37 32.99
CA SER A 29 12.85 14.55 32.41
C SER A 29 12.60 15.54 33.55
N SER A 30 13.58 16.39 33.87
CA SER A 30 13.34 17.55 34.72
C SER A 30 14.58 18.45 34.76
N ASP A 31 14.50 19.56 34.01
CA ASP A 31 14.92 20.92 34.37
C ASP A 31 16.19 21.13 35.21
N ASP A 32 17.24 20.31 35.07
CA ASP A 32 18.55 20.55 35.68
C ASP A 32 19.64 20.56 34.60
N GLU A 33 20.26 21.72 34.38
CA GLU A 33 21.29 22.01 33.37
C GLU A 33 22.65 21.32 33.62
N SER A 34 22.67 20.11 34.19
CA SER A 34 23.88 19.30 34.34
C SER A 34 23.70 17.92 33.72
N ASP A 35 24.21 17.78 32.49
CA ASP A 35 24.54 16.52 31.81
C ASP A 35 23.37 15.54 31.51
N GLU A 36 22.24 16.07 31.00
CA GLU A 36 21.01 15.32 30.63
C GLU A 36 21.16 14.23 29.53
N ASP A 37 22.36 14.02 29.01
CA ASP A 37 22.63 13.17 27.85
C ASP A 37 23.54 11.98 28.16
N VAL A 38 23.81 11.70 29.44
CA VAL A 38 24.80 10.70 29.86
C VAL A 38 24.20 9.66 30.81
N ILE A 39 24.26 8.38 30.43
CA ILE A 39 24.00 7.25 31.35
C ILE A 39 25.34 6.60 31.69
N GLN A 40 25.76 6.70 32.95
CA GLN A 40 26.96 6.03 33.45
C GLN A 40 26.64 4.60 33.87
N LEU A 41 27.33 3.63 33.26
CA LEU A 41 27.26 2.22 33.66
C LEU A 41 28.65 1.79 34.17
N GLN A 42 28.88 1.94 35.47
CA GLN A 42 30.19 1.66 36.10
C GLN A 42 30.52 0.15 36.17
N ASP A 43 29.51 -0.72 36.24
CA ASP A 43 29.70 -2.17 36.41
C ASP A 43 29.53 -3.01 35.13
N VAL A 44 29.32 -2.36 33.98
CA VAL A 44 29.11 -3.04 32.70
C VAL A 44 30.33 -2.82 31.82
N ALA A 45 30.96 -3.90 31.36
CA ALA A 45 32.07 -3.80 30.42
C ALA A 45 31.55 -3.40 29.03
N CYS A 46 32.31 -2.55 28.31
CA CYS A 46 31.94 -2.07 26.96
C CYS A 46 31.56 -3.19 25.98
N PRO A 47 32.22 -4.36 25.96
CA PRO A 47 31.80 -5.49 25.12
C PRO A 47 30.43 -6.07 25.48
N ILE A 48 30.00 -5.98 26.73
CA ILE A 48 28.69 -6.48 27.19
C ILE A 48 27.59 -5.50 26.78
N LEU A 49 27.82 -4.19 26.92
CA LEU A 49 26.88 -3.20 26.39
C LEU A 49 26.82 -3.27 24.86
N HIS A 50 27.97 -3.41 24.19
CA HIS A 50 28.02 -3.61 22.76
C HIS A 50 27.28 -4.90 22.37
N ALA A 51 27.43 -6.00 23.11
CA ALA A 51 26.68 -7.23 22.89
C ALA A 51 25.18 -7.07 23.17
N LEU A 52 24.76 -6.24 24.13
CA LEU A 52 23.34 -5.92 24.36
C LEU A 52 22.76 -5.07 23.23
N LEU A 53 23.47 -4.00 22.82
CA LEU A 53 23.07 -3.14 21.70
C LEU A 53 23.09 -3.91 20.38
N GLN A 54 24.07 -4.80 20.20
CA GLN A 54 24.17 -5.71 19.08
C GLN A 54 23.14 -6.84 19.17
N TYR A 55 22.75 -7.31 20.36
CA TYR A 55 21.62 -8.24 20.53
C TYR A 55 20.28 -7.60 20.19
N ILE A 56 20.11 -6.31 20.51
CA ILE A 56 18.96 -5.51 20.08
C ILE A 56 19.00 -5.28 18.55
N SER A 57 20.19 -5.30 17.92
CA SER A 57 20.43 -4.95 16.52
C SER A 57 20.70 -6.11 15.54
N GLU A 58 21.11 -7.30 16.00
CA GLU A 58 21.53 -8.44 15.16
C GLU A 58 20.49 -9.56 15.14
N SER A 59 19.79 -9.62 14.00
CA SER A 59 19.73 -10.71 13.01
C SER A 59 19.67 -12.20 13.40
N GLN A 60 20.00 -12.66 14.61
CA GLN A 60 19.78 -14.08 15.00
C GLN A 60 18.29 -14.40 15.19
N LEU A 61 17.45 -13.36 15.28
CA LEU A 61 16.01 -13.47 15.10
C LEU A 61 15.60 -13.77 13.66
N GLY A 62 16.44 -13.60 12.64
CA GLY A 62 16.09 -13.94 11.24
C GLY A 62 15.78 -15.43 11.05
N SER A 63 16.58 -16.31 11.66
CA SER A 63 16.39 -17.77 11.62
C SER A 63 15.23 -18.23 12.51
N LEU A 64 15.04 -17.60 13.68
CA LEU A 64 13.87 -17.83 14.55
C LEU A 64 12.58 -17.25 13.96
N TRP A 65 12.66 -16.17 13.20
CA TRP A 65 11.56 -15.53 12.47
C TRP A 65 11.14 -16.37 11.27
N ALA A 66 12.09 -16.91 10.50
CA ALA A 66 11.79 -17.87 9.43
C ALA A 66 11.09 -19.14 9.95
N LEU A 67 11.32 -19.51 11.21
CA LEU A 67 10.59 -20.55 11.92
C LEU A 67 9.24 -20.04 12.46
N SER A 68 9.17 -18.81 12.99
CA SER A 68 7.93 -18.20 13.51
C SER A 68 6.90 -17.92 12.42
N THR A 69 7.31 -17.56 11.20
CA THR A 69 6.43 -17.36 10.04
C THR A 69 5.75 -18.65 9.59
N GLN A 70 6.24 -19.82 10.03
CA GLN A 70 5.57 -21.12 9.76
C GLN A 70 4.40 -21.40 10.72
N PHE A 71 4.24 -20.60 11.78
CA PHE A 71 3.26 -20.84 12.86
C PHE A 71 2.36 -19.63 13.15
N GLU A 72 1.99 -18.83 12.14
CA GLU A 72 1.16 -17.62 12.28
C GLU A 72 0.10 -17.66 13.41
N PRO A 73 -0.03 -16.55 14.15
CA PRO A 73 -1.35 -16.00 14.41
C PRO A 73 -1.39 -14.55 13.94
N HIS A 74 -2.11 -14.33 12.83
CA HIS A 74 -3.02 -13.23 12.47
C HIS A 74 -2.91 -11.83 13.15
N SER A 75 -1.76 -11.41 13.64
CA SER A 75 -1.58 -10.13 14.30
C SER A 75 -0.41 -9.40 13.68
N TRP A 76 -0.75 -8.46 12.82
CA TRP A 76 0.19 -7.51 12.23
C TRP A 76 0.72 -6.60 13.35
N ALA A 77 1.83 -7.02 13.96
CA ALA A 77 2.62 -6.25 14.92
C ALA A 77 4.05 -6.81 14.96
N VAL A 78 4.82 -6.64 13.87
CA VAL A 78 6.26 -6.88 13.87
C VAL A 78 6.95 -5.58 13.48
N PHE A 79 7.65 -4.98 14.43
CA PHE A 79 8.46 -3.79 14.18
C PHE A 79 9.62 -4.16 13.21
N PRO A 80 10.04 -3.26 12.29
CA PRO A 80 11.05 -3.58 11.30
C PRO A 80 12.28 -4.25 11.91
N PHE A 81 12.80 -5.27 11.23
CA PHE A 81 14.05 -5.94 11.56
C PHE A 81 14.06 -6.76 12.87
N GLY A 82 12.90 -7.06 13.48
CA GLY A 82 12.83 -7.95 14.63
C GLY A 82 13.41 -7.36 15.92
N ILE A 83 13.51 -6.03 15.99
CA ILE A 83 13.97 -5.34 17.19
C ILE A 83 12.94 -5.56 18.30
N PRO A 84 13.33 -6.01 19.51
CA PRO A 84 12.42 -6.12 20.65
C PRO A 84 12.06 -4.72 21.15
N ILE A 85 11.07 -4.10 20.51
CA ILE A 85 10.50 -2.81 20.86
C ILE A 85 9.09 -3.02 21.40
N ASN A 86 8.80 -2.43 22.56
CA ASN A 86 7.45 -2.36 23.08
C ASN A 86 6.65 -1.33 22.26
N VAL A 87 5.76 -1.84 21.40
CA VAL A 87 4.89 -1.03 20.54
C VAL A 87 4.04 -0.04 21.35
N GLN A 88 3.57 -0.41 22.54
CA GLN A 88 2.76 0.48 23.37
C GLN A 88 3.59 1.67 23.87
N SER A 89 4.83 1.42 24.31
CA SER A 89 5.75 2.49 24.70
C SER A 89 6.03 3.43 23.54
N LEU A 90 6.27 2.87 22.35
CA LEU A 90 6.55 3.65 21.15
C LEU A 90 5.33 4.50 20.70
N GLN A 91 4.12 3.94 20.81
CA GLN A 91 2.88 4.69 20.59
C GLN A 91 2.70 5.82 21.61
N GLN A 92 3.04 5.62 22.88
CA GLN A 92 3.00 6.70 23.87
C GLN A 92 3.95 7.83 23.50
N LEU A 93 5.19 7.52 23.06
CA LEU A 93 6.14 8.54 22.61
C LEU A 93 5.62 9.34 21.41
N TYR A 94 4.89 8.70 20.49
CA TYR A 94 4.22 9.42 19.40
C TYR A 94 3.11 10.35 19.93
N LEU A 95 2.30 9.90 20.89
CA LEU A 95 1.19 10.66 21.44
C LEU A 95 1.64 11.84 22.33
N THR A 96 2.69 11.66 23.12
CA THR A 96 3.24 12.70 24.00
C THR A 96 4.21 13.61 23.26
N SER A 97 4.68 13.22 22.07
CA SER A 97 5.76 13.88 21.31
C SER A 97 7.10 13.94 22.07
N GLU A 98 7.28 13.17 23.14
CA GLU A 98 8.55 13.11 23.88
C GLU A 98 9.70 12.63 22.99
N TYR A 99 10.81 13.37 23.01
CA TYR A 99 12.02 13.13 22.19
C TYR A 99 11.84 13.35 20.68
N SER A 100 10.75 14.00 20.27
CA SER A 100 10.57 14.36 18.85
C SER A 100 11.65 15.35 18.40
N ASP A 101 12.22 15.09 17.24
CA ASP A 101 13.33 15.84 16.65
C ASP A 101 13.00 16.31 15.21
N ILE A 102 11.77 16.08 14.76
CA ILE A 102 11.26 16.54 13.46
C ILE A 102 9.76 16.89 13.53
N SER A 103 9.38 18.02 12.94
CA SER A 103 7.99 18.38 12.67
C SER A 103 7.68 18.17 11.20
N VAL A 104 6.51 17.60 10.91
CA VAL A 104 6.04 17.39 9.53
C VAL A 104 5.02 18.47 9.20
N TYR A 105 5.31 19.27 8.18
CA TYR A 105 4.42 20.30 7.67
C TYR A 105 3.83 19.87 6.34
N VAL A 106 2.51 19.98 6.20
CA VAL A 106 1.82 19.77 4.92
C VAL A 106 1.33 21.09 4.38
N GLU A 107 1.78 21.41 3.17
CA GLU A 107 1.41 22.66 2.50
C GLU A 107 -0.11 22.76 2.34
N GLY A 108 -0.69 23.87 2.81
CA GLY A 108 -2.14 24.12 2.77
C GLY A 108 -2.95 23.53 3.94
N TYR A 109 -2.35 22.68 4.78
CA TYR A 109 -3.04 22.03 5.90
C TYR A 109 -2.39 22.28 7.27
N GLY A 110 -1.10 22.66 7.30
CA GLY A 110 -0.39 23.03 8.52
C GLY A 110 0.48 21.89 9.09
N PHE A 111 0.83 22.02 10.37
CA PHE A 111 1.65 21.04 11.07
C PHE A 111 0.85 19.80 11.49
N ILE A 112 1.46 18.63 11.28
CA ILE A 112 1.01 17.31 11.76
C ILE A 112 1.78 16.99 13.07
N PRO A 113 1.32 16.04 13.91
CA PRO A 113 2.03 15.66 15.13
C PRO A 113 3.54 15.44 14.91
N GLN A 114 4.33 15.89 15.88
CA GLN A 114 5.78 15.76 15.84
C GLN A 114 6.19 14.28 15.79
N SER A 115 7.37 14.04 15.24
CA SER A 115 7.86 12.69 14.96
C SER A 115 9.35 12.58 15.26
N HIS A 116 9.86 11.37 15.04
CA HIS A 116 11.22 10.98 15.35
C HIS A 116 11.95 10.59 14.06
N LYS A 117 13.02 11.30 13.70
CA LYS A 117 13.83 11.08 12.49
C LYS A 117 14.26 9.63 12.37
N ILE A 118 14.65 9.00 13.48
CA ILE A 118 15.09 7.61 13.51
C ILE A 118 13.97 6.63 13.13
N ILE A 119 12.73 6.87 13.58
CA ILE A 119 11.58 6.03 13.26
C ILE A 119 11.20 6.21 11.78
N LEU A 120 11.12 7.45 11.30
CA LEU A 120 10.86 7.72 9.88
C LEU A 120 11.93 7.09 8.97
N SER A 121 13.20 7.18 9.37
CA SER A 121 14.33 6.61 8.62
C SER A 121 14.31 5.09 8.57
N LEU A 122 13.87 4.43 9.65
CA LEU A 122 13.77 2.98 9.73
C LEU A 122 12.78 2.42 8.69
N TYR A 123 11.68 3.13 8.46
CA TYR A 123 10.61 2.70 7.56
C TYR A 123 10.75 3.24 6.13
N SER A 124 11.54 4.30 5.92
CA SER A 124 11.58 5.00 4.64
C SER A 124 12.99 5.48 4.30
N VAL A 125 13.55 4.89 3.25
CA VAL A 125 14.83 5.30 2.68
C VAL A 125 14.82 6.77 2.21
N PRO A 126 13.76 7.29 1.56
CA PRO A 126 13.63 8.72 1.28
C PRO A 126 13.80 9.60 2.52
N PHE A 127 13.10 9.31 3.63
CA PHE A 127 13.27 10.09 4.87
C PHE A 127 14.70 9.96 5.43
N ALA A 128 15.25 8.74 5.45
CA ALA A 128 16.64 8.53 5.89
C ALA A 128 17.63 9.40 5.10
N LYS A 129 17.49 9.46 3.77
CA LYS A 129 18.33 10.31 2.92
C LYS A 129 18.13 11.79 3.21
N THR A 130 16.89 12.25 3.40
CA THR A 130 16.61 13.65 3.76
C THR A 130 17.37 14.08 5.01
N PHE A 131 17.47 13.20 6.01
CA PHE A 131 18.12 13.51 7.28
C PHE A 131 19.64 13.27 7.31
N THR A 132 20.21 12.64 6.28
CA THR A 132 21.63 12.22 6.28
C THR A 132 22.42 12.68 5.06
N ASN A 133 21.81 13.38 4.10
CA ASN A 133 22.49 13.77 2.85
C ASN A 133 23.48 14.94 3.01
N GLY A 134 23.56 15.57 4.19
CA GLY A 134 24.51 16.64 4.49
C GLY A 134 24.14 18.01 3.89
N MET A 135 22.92 18.16 3.34
CA MET A 135 22.38 19.45 2.90
C MET A 135 21.79 20.22 4.09
N CYS A 136 21.48 21.52 3.88
CA CYS A 136 20.89 22.36 4.92
C CYS A 136 19.58 21.76 5.48
N GLU A 137 18.83 21.05 4.64
CA GLU A 137 17.61 20.33 5.00
C GLU A 137 17.86 19.18 5.99
N SER A 138 19.05 18.55 5.99
CA SER A 138 19.37 17.48 6.94
C SER A 138 19.43 17.97 8.39
N ASN A 139 19.84 19.23 8.59
CA ASN A 139 19.88 19.86 9.91
C ASN A 139 18.56 20.53 10.30
N SER A 140 17.57 20.54 9.41
CA SER A 140 16.25 21.11 9.68
C SER A 140 15.52 20.29 10.75
N SER A 141 14.79 21.00 11.63
CA SER A 141 13.80 20.44 12.53
C SER A 141 12.43 20.28 11.88
N ASP A 142 12.30 20.67 10.61
CA ASP A 142 11.04 20.64 9.85
C ASP A 142 11.21 19.95 8.50
N VAL A 143 10.23 19.14 8.10
CA VAL A 143 10.09 18.59 6.74
C VAL A 143 8.79 19.07 6.12
N CYS A 144 8.89 19.68 4.94
CA CYS A 144 7.73 20.16 4.18
C CYS A 144 7.33 19.14 3.11
N LEU A 145 6.08 18.70 3.17
CA LEU A 145 5.46 17.78 2.22
C LEU A 145 4.39 18.53 1.42
N ARG A 146 4.39 18.31 0.10
CA ARG A 146 3.48 18.98 -0.85
C ARG A 146 2.48 18.00 -1.42
N ASP A 147 1.25 18.48 -1.57
CA ASP A 147 0.14 17.77 -2.21
C ASP A 147 -0.27 16.45 -1.53
N GLU A 148 -0.05 16.33 -0.21
CA GLU A 148 -0.38 15.12 0.55
C GLU A 148 -1.67 15.25 1.36
N SER A 149 -2.46 14.16 1.40
CA SER A 149 -3.62 14.04 2.28
C SER A 149 -3.15 13.96 3.74
N PRO A 150 -3.50 14.92 4.63
CA PRO A 150 -3.09 14.86 6.03
C PRO A 150 -3.63 13.62 6.74
N LYS A 151 -4.83 13.17 6.35
CA LYS A 151 -5.45 11.95 6.89
C LYS A 151 -4.62 10.71 6.52
N ALA A 152 -4.21 10.58 5.25
CA ALA A 152 -3.38 9.47 4.80
C ALA A 152 -1.99 9.50 5.44
N LEU A 153 -1.36 10.68 5.49
CA LEU A 153 -0.04 10.84 6.11
C LEU A 153 -0.07 10.54 7.61
N LYS A 154 -1.12 10.96 8.32
CA LYS A 154 -1.32 10.58 9.72
C LYS A 154 -1.40 9.07 9.89
N ALA A 155 -2.14 8.38 9.02
CA ALA A 155 -2.23 6.92 9.05
C ALA A 155 -0.90 6.23 8.69
N VAL A 156 -0.09 6.80 7.79
CA VAL A 156 1.30 6.34 7.54
C VAL A 156 2.14 6.45 8.82
N LEU A 157 2.09 7.60 9.51
CA LEU A 157 2.82 7.79 10.76
C LEU A 157 2.34 6.82 11.83
N GLU A 158 1.03 6.72 12.06
CA GLU A 158 0.44 5.76 13.01
C GLU A 158 0.87 4.32 12.71
N PHE A 159 0.97 3.93 11.43
CA PHE A 159 1.54 2.66 11.02
C PHE A 159 3.01 2.51 11.41
N MET A 160 3.85 3.54 11.22
CA MET A 160 5.27 3.48 11.61
C MET A 160 5.48 3.31 13.12
N TYR A 161 4.60 3.82 13.96
CA TYR A 161 4.73 3.67 15.43
C TYR A 161 4.00 2.44 15.99
N SER A 162 2.93 1.98 15.33
CA SER A 162 2.17 0.82 15.78
C SER A 162 2.60 -0.50 15.12
N GLY A 163 3.29 -0.40 13.98
CA GLY A 163 3.47 -1.52 13.07
C GLY A 163 2.15 -2.13 12.64
N GLY A 164 1.06 -1.35 12.63
CA GLY A 164 -0.36 -1.71 12.53
C GLY A 164 -1.05 -1.04 11.34
N LEU A 165 -1.56 -1.76 10.34
CA LEU A 165 -2.46 -1.16 9.35
C LEU A 165 -3.88 -1.10 9.91
N ARG A 166 -4.33 0.09 10.31
CA ARG A 166 -5.64 0.33 10.88
C ARG A 166 -6.36 1.38 10.05
N ILE A 167 -7.38 0.97 9.31
CA ILE A 167 -8.27 1.86 8.60
C ILE A 167 -9.64 1.74 9.23
N GLU A 168 -10.24 2.86 9.61
CA GLU A 168 -11.61 2.89 10.12
C GLU A 168 -12.59 2.49 9.02
N ASP A 169 -13.52 1.60 9.34
CA ASP A 169 -14.59 1.18 8.43
C ASP A 169 -15.62 2.30 8.29
N THR A 170 -15.29 3.24 7.40
CA THR A 170 -16.00 4.48 7.13
C THR A 170 -16.21 4.61 5.64
N MET A 171 -17.08 5.54 5.21
CA MET A 171 -17.38 5.69 3.78
C MET A 171 -16.17 6.03 2.90
N ASP A 172 -15.07 6.51 3.48
CA ASP A 172 -13.84 6.83 2.75
C ASP A 172 -12.75 5.76 2.86
N PHE A 173 -13.07 4.56 3.36
CA PHE A 173 -12.16 3.42 3.48
C PHE A 173 -11.37 3.17 2.19
N GLY A 174 -12.07 3.06 1.05
CA GLY A 174 -11.43 2.76 -0.25
C GLY A 174 -10.50 3.88 -0.72
N THR A 175 -10.91 5.14 -0.54
CA THR A 175 -10.09 6.30 -0.90
C THR A 175 -8.84 6.39 -0.03
N LEU A 176 -8.98 6.19 1.28
CA LEU A 176 -7.85 6.20 2.21
C LEU A 176 -6.88 5.05 1.92
N LEU A 177 -7.38 3.84 1.63
CA LEU A 177 -6.56 2.69 1.26
C LEU A 177 -5.73 2.95 -0.01
N LEU A 178 -6.32 3.54 -1.05
CA LEU A 178 -5.60 3.92 -2.26
C LEU A 178 -4.57 5.03 -2.00
N GLN A 179 -4.90 6.02 -1.17
CA GLN A 179 -3.94 7.07 -0.77
C GLN A 179 -2.77 6.47 0.02
N LEU A 180 -3.03 5.53 0.93
CA LEU A 180 -1.98 4.84 1.69
C LEU A 180 -1.09 4.00 0.76
N LEU A 181 -1.67 3.32 -0.22
CA LEU A 181 -0.91 2.58 -1.22
C LEU A 181 0.05 3.51 -1.98
N LEU A 182 -0.46 4.63 -2.51
CA LEU A 182 0.34 5.65 -3.20
C LEU A 182 1.47 6.22 -2.32
N LEU A 183 1.15 6.59 -1.07
CA LEU A 183 2.14 7.11 -0.13
C LEU A 183 3.20 6.06 0.22
N SER A 184 2.79 4.82 0.44
CA SER A 184 3.70 3.74 0.78
C SER A 184 4.68 3.44 -0.35
N ASP A 185 4.25 3.53 -1.61
CA ASP A 185 5.15 3.43 -2.77
C ASP A 185 6.09 4.64 -2.85
N LYS A 186 5.54 5.86 -2.78
CA LYS A 186 6.30 7.13 -2.83
C LYS A 186 7.41 7.19 -1.79
N TYR A 187 7.13 6.78 -0.56
CA TYR A 187 8.07 6.79 0.56
C TYR A 187 8.83 5.47 0.73
N GLY A 188 8.58 4.45 -0.12
CA GLY A 188 9.27 3.16 -0.05
C GLY A 188 9.01 2.37 1.23
N ILE A 189 7.82 2.46 1.80
CA ILE A 189 7.42 1.79 3.06
C ILE A 189 6.86 0.41 2.72
N THR A 190 7.76 -0.55 2.48
CA THR A 190 7.44 -1.87 1.92
C THR A 190 6.35 -2.63 2.68
N LEU A 191 6.42 -2.66 4.02
CA LEU A 191 5.45 -3.41 4.83
C LEU A 191 4.04 -2.79 4.73
N LEU A 192 3.94 -1.46 4.75
CA LEU A 192 2.66 -0.78 4.56
C LEU A 192 2.12 -1.05 3.16
N HIS A 193 2.97 -0.96 2.14
CA HIS A 193 2.60 -1.23 0.76
C HIS A 193 2.02 -2.64 0.59
N GLN A 194 2.70 -3.66 1.14
CA GLN A 194 2.23 -5.04 1.13
C GLN A 194 0.89 -5.21 1.86
N GLY A 195 0.74 -4.59 3.03
CA GLY A 195 -0.52 -4.58 3.77
C GLY A 195 -1.66 -3.95 2.98
N CYS A 196 -1.40 -2.83 2.31
CA CYS A 196 -2.38 -2.16 1.46
C CYS A 196 -2.77 -3.03 0.25
N CYS A 197 -1.81 -3.62 -0.45
CA CYS A 197 -2.09 -4.54 -1.56
C CYS A 197 -2.95 -5.74 -1.12
N LYS A 198 -2.59 -6.37 0.01
CA LYS A 198 -3.34 -7.51 0.55
C LYS A 198 -4.78 -7.12 0.87
N MET A 199 -4.97 -6.04 1.62
CA MET A 199 -6.31 -5.59 2.02
C MET A 199 -7.14 -5.14 0.81
N LEU A 200 -6.51 -4.50 -0.19
CA LEU A 200 -7.16 -4.13 -1.43
C LEU A 200 -7.69 -5.37 -2.18
N LEU A 201 -6.87 -6.44 -2.26
CA LEU A 201 -7.26 -7.72 -2.86
C LEU A 201 -8.38 -8.43 -2.09
N GLU A 202 -8.35 -8.37 -0.76
CA GLU A 202 -9.40 -8.94 0.11
C GLU A 202 -10.73 -8.18 0.01
N CYS A 203 -10.69 -6.88 -0.24
CA CYS A 203 -11.85 -6.01 -0.42
C CYS A 203 -12.32 -5.91 -1.89
N LEU A 204 -11.70 -6.63 -2.83
CA LEU A 204 -12.14 -6.62 -4.23
C LEU A 204 -13.57 -7.14 -4.35
N SER A 205 -14.46 -6.26 -4.81
CA SER A 205 -15.87 -6.52 -5.06
C SER A 205 -16.23 -6.23 -6.52
N GLU A 206 -17.43 -6.64 -6.94
CA GLU A 206 -17.92 -6.37 -8.29
C GLU A 206 -18.03 -4.87 -8.60
N ASP A 207 -18.14 -3.99 -7.61
CA ASP A 207 -18.20 -2.55 -7.84
C ASP A 207 -16.83 -1.88 -7.88
N SER A 208 -15.82 -2.50 -7.26
CA SER A 208 -14.47 -1.93 -7.13
C SER A 208 -13.47 -2.40 -8.19
N VAL A 209 -13.78 -3.49 -8.91
CA VAL A 209 -12.88 -4.09 -9.92
C VAL A 209 -12.66 -3.20 -11.16
N CYS A 210 -13.58 -2.30 -11.50
CA CYS A 210 -13.40 -1.34 -12.61
C CYS A 210 -12.48 -0.15 -12.25
N PRO A 211 -12.69 0.58 -11.14
CA PRO A 211 -11.87 1.76 -10.82
C PRO A 211 -10.47 1.42 -10.31
N ILE A 212 -10.26 0.29 -9.61
CA ILE A 212 -8.97 -0.05 -8.99
C ILE A 212 -7.84 -0.19 -10.02
N PRO A 213 -7.97 -0.99 -11.11
CA PRO A 213 -6.94 -1.12 -12.14
C PRO A 213 -6.44 0.21 -12.69
N GLN A 214 -7.35 1.17 -12.90
CA GLN A 214 -6.99 2.48 -13.44
C GLN A 214 -6.04 3.23 -12.51
N VAL A 215 -6.30 3.17 -11.19
CA VAL A 215 -5.48 3.84 -10.18
C VAL A 215 -4.13 3.13 -10.04
N VAL A 216 -4.13 1.80 -9.95
CA VAL A 216 -2.91 1.03 -9.68
C VAL A 216 -2.00 0.89 -10.91
N SER A 217 -2.52 1.06 -12.13
CA SER A 217 -1.72 1.00 -13.38
C SER A 217 -0.60 2.06 -13.42
N SER A 218 -0.78 3.16 -12.67
CA SER A 218 0.21 4.22 -12.53
C SER A 218 1.35 3.88 -11.55
N ILE A 219 1.24 2.77 -10.81
CA ILE A 219 2.14 2.39 -9.73
C ILE A 219 2.87 1.08 -10.11
N PRO A 220 4.14 1.13 -10.53
CA PRO A 220 4.87 -0.06 -11.02
C PRO A 220 4.95 -1.21 -10.01
N SER A 221 4.98 -0.90 -8.71
CA SER A 221 5.03 -1.87 -7.62
C SER A 221 3.70 -2.62 -7.39
N CYS A 222 2.61 -2.16 -8.01
CA CYS A 222 1.28 -2.75 -7.88
C CYS A 222 0.90 -3.72 -9.01
N LYS A 223 1.86 -4.12 -9.87
CA LYS A 223 1.60 -4.97 -11.04
C LYS A 223 0.83 -6.25 -10.73
N LEU A 224 1.11 -6.92 -9.60
CA LEU A 224 0.37 -8.12 -9.20
C LEU A 224 -1.11 -7.83 -8.88
N VAL A 225 -1.38 -6.68 -8.25
CA VAL A 225 -2.75 -6.24 -7.95
C VAL A 225 -3.49 -5.93 -9.23
N GLU A 226 -2.85 -5.22 -10.15
CA GLU A 226 -3.36 -4.92 -11.48
C GLU A 226 -3.74 -6.20 -12.23
N GLU A 227 -2.80 -7.13 -12.42
CA GLU A 227 -3.01 -8.41 -13.10
C GLU A 227 -4.13 -9.23 -12.45
N THR A 228 -4.22 -9.21 -11.11
CA THR A 228 -5.29 -9.92 -10.38
C THR A 228 -6.66 -9.29 -10.63
N CYS A 229 -6.76 -7.96 -10.63
CA CYS A 229 -7.99 -7.26 -10.93
C CYS A 229 -8.44 -7.52 -12.37
N GLU A 230 -7.51 -7.46 -13.33
CA GLU A 230 -7.79 -7.75 -14.74
C GLU A 230 -8.27 -9.19 -14.93
N ARG A 231 -7.65 -10.15 -14.24
CA ARG A 231 -8.08 -11.55 -14.27
C ARG A 231 -9.48 -11.74 -13.66
N GLN A 232 -9.79 -11.09 -12.54
CA GLN A 232 -11.13 -11.11 -11.93
C GLN A 232 -12.17 -10.48 -12.86
N PHE A 233 -11.82 -9.37 -13.50
CA PHE A 233 -12.64 -8.75 -14.53
C PHE A 233 -12.92 -9.73 -15.66
N ALA A 234 -11.86 -10.34 -16.22
CA ALA A 234 -11.96 -11.25 -17.35
C ALA A 234 -12.84 -12.48 -17.04
N MET A 235 -12.73 -13.06 -15.84
CA MET A 235 -13.57 -14.18 -15.41
C MET A 235 -15.06 -13.82 -15.28
N ARG A 236 -15.41 -12.55 -15.09
CA ARG A 236 -16.80 -12.07 -15.02
C ARG A 236 -17.10 -11.01 -16.09
N PHE A 237 -16.41 -11.08 -17.23
CA PHE A 237 -16.47 -10.07 -18.29
C PHE A 237 -17.90 -9.77 -18.75
N ASN A 238 -18.76 -10.78 -18.81
CA ASN A 238 -20.18 -10.65 -19.14
C ASN A 238 -20.97 -9.80 -18.15
N TYR A 239 -20.71 -9.93 -16.85
CA TYR A 239 -21.36 -9.12 -15.83
C TYR A 239 -20.97 -7.66 -15.97
N TYR A 240 -19.67 -7.37 -16.08
CA TYR A 240 -19.20 -5.98 -16.15
C TYR A 240 -19.67 -5.27 -17.40
N THR A 241 -19.69 -5.95 -18.53
CA THR A 241 -20.14 -5.35 -19.79
C THR A 241 -21.65 -5.01 -19.73
N THR A 242 -22.47 -5.84 -19.08
CA THR A 242 -23.93 -5.72 -19.04
C THR A 242 -24.47 -4.86 -17.90
N ALA A 243 -23.86 -4.94 -16.72
CA ALA A 243 -24.41 -4.41 -15.48
C ALA A 243 -23.54 -3.34 -14.80
N SER A 244 -22.26 -3.21 -15.18
CA SER A 244 -21.35 -2.23 -14.57
C SER A 244 -21.21 -0.97 -15.43
N LEU A 245 -21.63 0.18 -14.87
CA LEU A 245 -21.33 1.48 -15.47
C LEU A 245 -19.82 1.78 -15.48
N GLY A 246 -19.07 1.19 -14.54
CA GLY A 246 -17.62 1.32 -14.47
C GLY A 246 -16.90 0.83 -15.73
N PHE A 247 -17.50 -0.11 -16.47
CA PHE A 247 -16.95 -0.59 -17.75
C PHE A 247 -16.86 0.50 -18.82
N ILE A 248 -17.83 1.42 -18.85
CA ILE A 248 -17.87 2.53 -19.82
C ILE A 248 -16.76 3.54 -19.53
N LEU A 249 -16.38 3.65 -18.26
CA LEU A 249 -15.38 4.60 -17.77
C LEU A 249 -13.95 4.05 -17.86
N LEU A 250 -13.75 2.83 -18.40
CA LEU A 250 -12.43 2.27 -18.63
C LEU A 250 -11.64 3.09 -19.64
N ASP A 251 -10.42 3.48 -19.27
CA ASP A 251 -9.48 4.04 -20.23
C ASP A 251 -9.03 2.98 -21.26
N GLU A 252 -8.47 3.46 -22.36
CA GLU A 252 -8.07 2.61 -23.48
C GLU A 252 -6.97 1.60 -23.12
N ALA A 253 -6.08 1.93 -22.18
CA ALA A 253 -4.95 1.09 -21.80
C ALA A 253 -5.43 -0.07 -20.92
N THR A 254 -6.16 0.21 -19.84
CA THR A 254 -6.76 -0.80 -18.97
C THR A 254 -7.71 -1.70 -19.75
N PHE A 255 -8.55 -1.13 -20.61
CA PHE A 255 -9.45 -1.92 -21.46
C PHE A 255 -8.68 -2.89 -22.35
N ARG A 256 -7.58 -2.44 -22.97
CA ARG A 256 -6.74 -3.30 -23.82
C ARG A 256 -6.16 -4.46 -23.04
N SER A 257 -5.62 -4.20 -21.85
CA SER A 257 -5.01 -5.22 -21.01
C SER A 257 -6.03 -6.29 -20.59
N ILE A 258 -7.22 -5.86 -20.13
CA ILE A 258 -8.33 -6.77 -19.80
C ILE A 258 -8.71 -7.65 -21.00
N ILE A 259 -8.84 -7.08 -22.20
CA ILE A 259 -9.20 -7.87 -23.40
C ILE A 259 -8.11 -8.87 -23.77
N GLN A 260 -6.82 -8.55 -23.57
CA GLN A 260 -5.74 -9.52 -23.77
C GLN A 260 -5.89 -10.70 -22.80
N VAL A 261 -6.16 -10.44 -21.52
CA VAL A 261 -6.39 -11.50 -20.53
C VAL A 261 -7.61 -12.35 -20.89
N VAL A 262 -8.70 -11.74 -21.35
CA VAL A 262 -9.89 -12.47 -21.83
C VAL A 262 -9.54 -13.37 -23.03
N ASP A 263 -8.80 -12.85 -24.00
CA ASP A 263 -8.40 -13.62 -25.18
C ASP A 263 -7.48 -14.79 -24.84
N GLU A 264 -6.54 -14.61 -23.90
CA GLU A 264 -5.68 -15.68 -23.39
C GLU A 264 -6.49 -16.76 -22.65
N LEU A 265 -7.46 -16.37 -21.83
CA LEU A 265 -8.36 -17.32 -21.17
C LEU A 265 -9.20 -18.11 -22.19
N MET A 266 -9.62 -17.49 -23.29
CA MET A 266 -10.40 -18.13 -24.36
C MET A 266 -9.58 -19.02 -25.30
N MET A 267 -8.25 -18.90 -25.30
CA MET A 267 -7.37 -19.88 -25.95
C MET A 267 -7.31 -21.19 -25.18
N ASN A 268 -7.45 -21.12 -23.85
CA ASN A 268 -7.22 -22.24 -22.95
C ASN A 268 -8.51 -22.86 -22.40
N SER A 269 -9.69 -22.32 -22.74
CA SER A 269 -10.99 -22.76 -22.24
C SER A 269 -12.11 -22.42 -23.22
N THR A 270 -13.22 -23.15 -23.18
CA THR A 270 -14.40 -22.83 -24.00
C THR A 270 -15.24 -21.73 -23.33
N PRO A 271 -16.04 -20.96 -24.10
CA PRO A 271 -16.94 -19.94 -23.55
C PRO A 271 -17.89 -20.48 -22.48
N GLU A 272 -18.38 -21.71 -22.63
CA GLU A 272 -19.28 -22.37 -21.67
C GLU A 272 -18.57 -22.69 -20.36
N HIS A 273 -17.28 -23.00 -20.40
CA HIS A 273 -16.50 -23.22 -19.19
C HIS A 273 -16.15 -21.90 -18.49
N LEU A 274 -15.77 -20.88 -19.26
CA LEU A 274 -15.33 -19.59 -18.74
C LEU A 274 -16.50 -18.77 -18.17
N PHE A 275 -17.64 -18.75 -18.88
CA PHE A 275 -18.80 -17.93 -18.50
C PHE A 275 -19.95 -18.75 -17.86
N LYS A 276 -19.80 -20.09 -17.75
CA LYS A 276 -20.79 -21.02 -17.16
C LYS A 276 -22.19 -20.86 -17.78
N GLU A 277 -23.26 -21.02 -16.98
CA GLU A 277 -24.67 -20.85 -17.41
C GLU A 277 -24.98 -19.47 -17.99
N ARG A 278 -24.08 -18.49 -17.84
CA ARG A 278 -24.29 -17.14 -18.33
C ARG A 278 -23.93 -16.95 -19.81
N VAL A 279 -23.46 -17.95 -20.55
CA VAL A 279 -23.25 -17.84 -22.01
C VAL A 279 -24.56 -17.55 -22.75
N GLN A 280 -25.66 -18.15 -22.33
CA GLN A 280 -26.99 -17.85 -22.89
C GLN A 280 -27.38 -16.40 -22.60
N LEU A 281 -27.17 -15.93 -21.36
CA LEU A 281 -27.32 -14.52 -21.00
C LEU A 281 -26.40 -13.61 -21.81
N VAL A 282 -25.18 -14.02 -22.18
CA VAL A 282 -24.33 -13.23 -23.10
C VAL A 282 -25.00 -13.10 -24.46
N ASN A 283 -25.46 -14.20 -25.07
CA ASN A 283 -26.11 -14.13 -26.39
C ASN A 283 -27.41 -13.32 -26.38
N ASP A 284 -28.17 -13.38 -25.27
CA ASP A 284 -29.46 -12.71 -25.12
C ASP A 284 -29.32 -11.24 -24.70
N LEU A 285 -28.35 -10.92 -23.83
CA LEU A 285 -28.12 -9.58 -23.31
C LEU A 285 -27.11 -8.79 -24.14
N LEU A 286 -26.33 -9.41 -25.05
CA LEU A 286 -25.38 -8.75 -25.96
C LEU A 286 -25.93 -7.48 -26.67
N PRO A 287 -27.19 -7.48 -27.14
CA PRO A 287 -27.86 -6.30 -27.71
C PRO A 287 -28.37 -5.28 -26.69
N SER A 288 -28.24 -5.52 -25.39
CA SER A 288 -28.63 -4.62 -24.30
C SER A 288 -27.40 -4.03 -23.59
N VAL A 289 -26.21 -4.53 -23.91
CA VAL A 289 -24.92 -4.18 -23.28
C VAL A 289 -24.50 -2.76 -23.64
N HIS A 290 -23.66 -2.16 -22.80
CA HIS A 290 -23.03 -0.87 -23.06
C HIS A 290 -21.98 -0.86 -24.20
N PHE A 291 -21.75 -1.98 -24.90
CA PHE A 291 -20.83 -2.06 -26.06
C PHE A 291 -21.07 -0.99 -27.14
N PRO A 292 -22.31 -0.63 -27.52
CA PRO A 292 -22.60 0.43 -28.47
C PRO A 292 -22.18 1.82 -27.98
N LEU A 293 -22.00 2.00 -26.67
CA LEU A 293 -21.50 3.23 -26.05
C LEU A 293 -19.97 3.27 -25.98
N LEU A 294 -19.27 2.17 -26.31
CA LEU A 294 -17.80 2.18 -26.33
C LEU A 294 -17.27 3.01 -27.52
N PRO A 295 -16.16 3.72 -27.34
CA PRO A 295 -15.46 4.40 -28.43
C PRO A 295 -15.13 3.48 -29.61
N SER A 296 -15.25 4.00 -30.83
CA SER A 296 -14.97 3.24 -32.07
C SER A 296 -13.58 2.58 -32.15
N PRO A 297 -12.49 3.14 -31.57
CA PRO A 297 -11.19 2.46 -31.55
C PRO A 297 -11.18 1.18 -30.72
N LEU A 298 -11.96 1.14 -29.62
CA LEU A 298 -12.05 -0.05 -28.76
C LEU A 298 -12.87 -1.15 -29.44
N LEU A 299 -13.96 -0.77 -30.10
CA LEU A 299 -14.78 -1.70 -30.88
C LEU A 299 -13.99 -2.38 -31.99
N LYS A 300 -13.16 -1.65 -32.75
CA LYS A 300 -12.34 -2.25 -33.81
C LYS A 300 -11.31 -3.26 -33.28
N LYS A 301 -10.82 -3.08 -32.05
CA LYS A 301 -9.93 -4.06 -31.41
C LYS A 301 -10.70 -5.33 -31.03
N LEU A 302 -11.89 -5.17 -30.44
CA LEU A 302 -12.78 -6.27 -30.09
C LEU A 302 -13.17 -7.13 -31.29
N GLU A 303 -13.16 -6.58 -32.51
CA GLU A 303 -13.54 -7.33 -33.71
C GLU A 303 -12.57 -8.50 -33.99
N ASN A 304 -11.29 -8.35 -33.61
CA ASN A 304 -10.24 -9.31 -33.95
C ASN A 304 -9.96 -10.36 -32.86
N THR A 305 -10.69 -10.31 -31.75
CA THR A 305 -10.47 -11.12 -30.54
C THR A 305 -10.97 -12.57 -30.72
N ASN A 306 -10.56 -13.48 -29.85
CA ASN A 306 -11.14 -14.82 -29.80
C ASN A 306 -12.60 -14.77 -29.33
N LEU A 307 -12.94 -13.77 -28.53
CA LEU A 307 -14.30 -13.55 -28.07
C LEU A 307 -15.27 -13.26 -29.23
N SER A 308 -14.85 -12.51 -30.26
CA SER A 308 -15.67 -12.28 -31.47
C SER A 308 -15.81 -13.50 -32.36
N ARG A 309 -14.77 -14.35 -32.42
CA ARG A 309 -14.75 -15.57 -33.23
C ARG A 309 -15.59 -16.68 -32.62
N GLN A 310 -15.50 -16.84 -31.30
CA GLN A 310 -16.17 -17.92 -30.58
C GLN A 310 -17.62 -17.58 -30.21
N ILE A 311 -17.96 -16.29 -30.04
CA ILE A 311 -19.33 -15.85 -29.74
C ILE A 311 -19.93 -15.14 -30.97
N SER A 312 -20.67 -15.87 -31.81
CA SER A 312 -21.15 -15.32 -33.10
C SER A 312 -22.06 -14.09 -32.96
N ALA A 313 -22.85 -14.00 -31.88
CA ALA A 313 -23.68 -12.83 -31.58
C ALA A 313 -22.81 -11.59 -31.27
N PHE A 314 -21.67 -11.79 -30.60
CA PHE A 314 -20.72 -10.74 -30.27
C PHE A 314 -20.01 -10.23 -31.53
N GLY A 315 -19.48 -11.12 -32.36
CA GLY A 315 -18.80 -10.76 -33.60
C GLY A 315 -19.70 -9.96 -34.55
N LYS A 316 -20.99 -10.31 -34.63
CA LYS A 316 -21.99 -9.55 -35.39
C LYS A 316 -22.22 -8.15 -34.81
N LEU A 317 -22.29 -8.01 -33.49
CA LEU A 317 -22.53 -6.72 -32.84
C LEU A 317 -21.36 -5.74 -32.99
N VAL A 318 -20.14 -6.24 -32.92
CA VAL A 318 -18.93 -5.42 -33.04
C VAL A 318 -18.71 -4.94 -34.48
N SER A 319 -18.97 -5.80 -35.47
CA SER A 319 -18.80 -5.53 -36.91
C SER A 319 -19.88 -4.62 -37.53
N LEU A 320 -20.98 -4.34 -36.81
CA LEU A 320 -22.00 -3.40 -37.30
C LEU A 320 -21.45 -1.97 -37.44
N PRO A 321 -21.87 -1.19 -38.45
CA PRO A 321 -21.58 0.24 -38.53
C PRO A 321 -22.18 0.99 -37.33
N SER A 322 -21.49 2.02 -36.81
CA SER A 322 -21.92 2.77 -35.62
C SER A 322 -23.36 3.30 -35.71
N SER A 323 -23.82 3.68 -36.91
CA SER A 323 -25.19 4.12 -37.20
C SER A 323 -26.25 3.01 -37.10
N SER A 324 -25.88 1.77 -37.38
CA SER A 324 -26.78 0.60 -37.35
C SER A 324 -26.82 -0.08 -35.99
N LYS A 325 -25.87 0.21 -35.09
CA LYS A 325 -25.84 -0.36 -33.74
C LYS A 325 -27.08 0.04 -32.96
N ASN A 326 -27.42 1.33 -32.90
CA ASN A 326 -28.61 1.81 -32.17
C ASN A 326 -29.93 1.20 -32.68
N MET A 327 -30.06 0.95 -34.00
CA MET A 327 -31.23 0.26 -34.57
C MET A 327 -31.30 -1.22 -34.18
N TYR A 328 -30.15 -1.91 -34.12
CA TYR A 328 -30.09 -3.31 -33.72
C TYR A 328 -30.49 -3.52 -32.24
N LEU A 329 -30.19 -2.57 -31.36
CA LEU A 329 -30.60 -2.58 -29.95
C LEU A 329 -32.11 -2.30 -29.79
N LEU A 330 -32.65 -1.36 -30.58
CA LEU A 330 -34.07 -1.00 -30.55
C LEU A 330 -34.98 -2.14 -31.05
N GLY A 331 -34.54 -2.92 -32.03
CA GLY A 331 -35.31 -4.05 -32.58
C GLY A 331 -35.43 -5.28 -31.67
N LYS A 332 -34.67 -5.35 -30.57
CA LYS A 332 -34.67 -6.46 -29.61
C LYS A 332 -35.20 -6.11 -28.21
N ARG A 333 -35.60 -4.85 -27.97
CA ARG A 333 -36.21 -4.39 -26.71
C ARG A 333 -37.75 -4.51 -26.68
N VAL A 334 -38.35 -5.25 -27.61
CA VAL A 334 -39.81 -5.47 -27.69
C VAL A 334 -40.17 -6.80 -27.05
#